data_AF-A0A7J3XEH9-F1
#
_entry.id   AF-A0A7J3XEH9-F1
#
_cell.length_a   1.000
_cell.length_b   1.000
_cell.length_c   1.000
_cell.angle_alpha   90.00
_cell.angle_beta   90.00
_cell.angle_gamma   90.00
#
_symmetry.space_group_name_H-M   'P 1'
#
loop_
_entity.id
_entity.type
_entity.pdbx_description
1 polymer ?
#
loop_
_entity_poly.entity_id
_entity_poly.type
_entity_poly.pdbx_seq_one_letter_code
_entity_poly.pdbx_strand_id
1 'polypeptide(L)'
;MLQLVRRGNKYYLRAAPYTILFPTVAQIRHRIEFARIAKKYKGAKGIDEETGLPIVAANIARELKGKSFGARPKKAKWERRIEDMVALKIDALRERIAKVIAYERVRASS
;
A
#
# COMPACT_ATOMS: atom_id res chain seq x y z
N MET A 1 16.72 3.62 3.87
CA MET A 1 16.62 2.87 5.15
C MET A 1 16.73 1.39 4.83
N LEU A 2 17.67 0.68 5.49
CA LEU A 2 17.84 -0.77 5.32
C LEU A 2 17.15 -1.51 6.48
N GLN A 3 16.57 -2.67 6.19
CA GLN A 3 15.96 -3.56 7.16
C GLN A 3 16.78 -4.85 7.23
N LEU A 4 17.18 -5.23 8.45
CA LEU A 4 17.78 -6.54 8.71
C LEU A 4 16.69 -7.61 8.76
N VAL A 5 16.84 -8.68 7.98
CA VAL A 5 15.90 -9.80 7.94
C VAL A 5 16.64 -11.11 8.13
N ARG A 6 16.02 -12.02 8.90
CA ARG A 6 16.50 -13.39 9.09
C ARG A 6 15.68 -14.36 8.24
N ARG A 7 16.35 -15.25 7.50
CA ARG A 7 15.71 -16.38 6.79
C ARG A 7 16.50 -17.64 7.11
N GLY A 8 15.89 -18.56 7.87
CA GLY A 8 16.61 -19.69 8.45
C GLY A 8 17.75 -19.21 9.36
N ASN A 9 18.98 -19.61 9.04
CA ASN A 9 20.18 -19.21 9.78
C ASN A 9 20.99 -18.08 9.14
N LYS A 10 20.46 -17.42 8.10
CA LYS A 10 21.14 -16.32 7.41
C LYS A 10 20.46 -14.98 7.70
N TYR A 11 21.28 -13.95 7.87
CA TYR A 11 20.85 -12.56 7.97
C TYR A 11 21.22 -11.82 6.68
N TYR A 12 20.32 -10.99 6.18
CA TYR A 12 20.58 -10.14 5.03
C TYR A 12 19.91 -8.78 5.22
N LEU A 13 20.53 -7.77 4.64
CA LEU A 13 19.98 -6.44 4.56
C LEU A 13 19.09 -6.34 3.31
N ARG A 14 17.90 -5.77 3.46
CA ARG A 14 17.02 -5.43 2.35
C ARG A 14 16.64 -3.96 2.40
N ALA A 15 16.26 -3.40 1.26
CA ALA A 15 15.59 -2.11 1.24
C ALA A 15 14.29 -2.19 2.05
N ALA A 16 14.15 -1.30 3.04
CA ALA A 16 12.94 -1.21 3.83
C ALA A 16 11.79 -0.71 2.92
N PRO A 17 10.61 -1.36 2.94
CA PRO A 17 9.48 -0.87 2.15
C PRO A 17 9.04 0.51 2.64
N TYR A 18 8.76 1.40 1.69
CA TYR A 18 8.32 2.79 1.94
C TYR A 18 7.13 2.89 2.91
N THR A 19 6.23 1.90 2.88
CA THR A 19 5.03 1.81 3.74
C THR A 19 5.33 1.62 5.23
N ILE A 20 6.59 1.44 5.63
CA ILE A 20 6.98 1.50 7.04
C ILE A 20 6.84 2.94 7.55
N LEU A 21 7.39 3.90 6.80
CA LEU A 21 7.38 5.33 7.15
C LEU A 21 6.07 6.00 6.76
N PHE A 22 5.50 5.62 5.61
CA PHE A 22 4.30 6.25 5.06
C PHE A 22 3.23 5.21 4.76
N PRO A 23 2.59 4.66 5.81
CA PRO A 23 1.55 3.66 5.64
C PRO A 23 0.29 4.27 5.01
N THR A 24 -0.44 3.47 4.22
CA THR A 24 -1.77 3.87 3.73
C THR A 24 -2.80 3.87 4.86
N VAL A 25 -3.91 4.58 4.68
CA VAL A 25 -5.02 4.60 5.66
C VAL A 25 -5.50 3.19 6.00
N ALA A 26 -5.58 2.30 5.01
CA ALA A 26 -5.94 0.90 5.21
C ALA A 26 -4.91 0.15 6.09
N GLN A 27 -3.62 0.37 5.85
CA GLN A 27 -2.55 -0.21 6.67
C GLN A 27 -2.58 0.32 8.10
N ILE A 28 -2.87 1.62 8.29
CA ILE A 28 -3.03 2.23 9.62
C ILE A 28 -4.19 1.56 10.37
N ARG A 29 -5.37 1.46 9.73
CA ARG A 29 -6.55 0.81 10.32
C ARG A 29 -6.27 -0.64 10.71
N HIS A 30 -5.62 -1.41 9.83
CA HIS A 30 -5.22 -2.78 10.13
C HIS A 30 -4.26 -2.84 11.34
N ARG A 31 -3.25 -1.97 11.41
CA ARG A 31 -2.31 -1.93 12.54
C ARG A 31 -3.00 -1.59 13.86
N ILE A 32 -3.92 -0.62 13.84
CA ILE A 32 -4.72 -0.24 15.02
C ILE A 32 -5.57 -1.43 15.49
N GLU A 33 -6.26 -2.10 14.58
CA GLU A 33 -7.12 -3.23 14.94
C GLU A 33 -6.31 -4.41 15.46
N PHE A 34 -5.17 -4.73 14.82
CA PHE A 34 -4.22 -5.71 15.33
C PHE A 34 -3.80 -5.37 16.78
N ALA A 35 -3.40 -4.12 17.03
CA ALA A 35 -2.98 -3.69 18.37
C ALA A 35 -4.12 -3.74 19.39
N ARG A 36 -5.35 -3.41 18.98
CA ARG A 36 -6.55 -3.51 19.82
C ARG A 36 -6.82 -4.94 20.25
N ILE A 37 -6.77 -5.90 19.32
CA ILE A 37 -6.97 -7.32 19.60
C ILE A 37 -5.82 -7.85 20.47
N ALA A 38 -4.57 -7.51 20.14
CA ALA A 38 -3.41 -7.91 20.95
C ALA A 38 -3.53 -7.41 22.40
N LYS A 39 -4.00 -6.19 22.60
CA LYS A 39 -4.24 -5.62 23.94
C LYS A 39 -5.37 -6.35 24.68
N LYS A 40 -6.44 -6.74 23.98
CA LYS A 40 -7.55 -7.51 24.54
C LYS A 40 -7.10 -8.85 25.13
N TYR A 41 -6.16 -9.53 24.49
CA TYR A 41 -5.62 -10.82 24.95
C TYR A 41 -4.29 -10.70 25.70
N LYS A 42 -3.87 -9.49 26.08
CA LYS A 42 -2.61 -9.27 26.78
C LYS A 42 -2.63 -10.04 28.11
N GLY A 43 -1.62 -10.88 28.32
CA GLY A 43 -1.49 -11.70 29.52
C GLY A 43 -1.98 -13.14 29.37
N ALA A 44 -2.66 -13.48 28.27
CA ALA A 44 -2.91 -14.88 27.93
C ALA A 44 -1.58 -15.61 27.67
N LYS A 45 -1.41 -16.77 28.30
CA LYS A 45 -0.19 -17.60 28.24
C LYS A 45 -0.54 -18.97 27.69
N GLY A 46 0.44 -19.62 27.08
CA GLY A 46 0.30 -20.96 26.51
C GLY A 46 0.19 -20.95 24.99
N ILE A 47 0.00 -22.16 24.46
CA ILE A 47 -0.11 -22.45 23.04
C ILE A 47 -1.52 -22.96 22.79
N ASP A 48 -2.14 -22.49 21.71
CA ASP A 48 -3.42 -22.96 21.22
C ASP A 48 -3.22 -24.32 20.55
N GLU A 49 -3.91 -25.35 21.03
CA GLU A 49 -3.71 -26.75 20.60
C GLU A 49 -4.11 -26.99 19.14
N GLU A 50 -5.11 -26.26 18.63
CA GLU A 50 -5.56 -26.39 17.24
C GLU A 50 -4.56 -25.80 16.25
N THR A 51 -4.00 -24.62 16.56
CA THR A 51 -3.15 -23.87 15.62
C THR A 51 -1.66 -24.02 15.88
N GLY A 52 -1.26 -24.50 17.07
CA GLY A 52 0.13 -24.54 17.52
C GLY A 52 0.76 -23.16 17.76
N LEU A 53 -0.05 -22.09 17.75
CA LEU A 53 0.41 -20.71 17.93
C LEU A 53 0.25 -20.27 19.40
N PRO A 54 1.04 -19.29 19.87
CA PRO A 54 0.74 -18.62 21.13
C PRO A 54 -0.71 -18.14 21.15
N ILE A 55 -1.42 -18.30 22.28
CA ILE A 55 -2.86 -18.03 22.38
C ILE A 55 -3.23 -16.62 21.87
N VAL A 56 -2.39 -15.62 22.15
CA VAL A 56 -2.60 -14.24 21.66
C VAL A 56 -2.58 -14.20 20.13
N ALA A 57 -1.62 -14.87 19.49
CA ALA A 57 -1.50 -14.92 18.04
C ALA A 57 -2.66 -15.69 17.40
N ALA A 58 -3.08 -16.81 18.00
CA ALA A 58 -4.24 -17.59 17.53
C ALA A 58 -5.52 -16.75 17.56
N ASN A 59 -5.76 -16.01 18.64
CA ASN A 59 -6.94 -15.13 18.76
C ASN A 59 -6.88 -13.94 17.80
N ILE A 60 -5.70 -13.33 17.60
CA ILE A 60 -5.53 -12.29 16.58
C ILE A 60 -5.87 -12.84 15.19
N ALA A 61 -5.36 -14.02 14.84
CA ALA A 61 -5.64 -14.64 13.54
C ALA A 61 -7.13 -14.92 13.35
N ARG A 62 -7.79 -15.48 14.38
CA ARG A 62 -9.24 -15.73 14.38
C ARG A 62 -10.04 -14.44 14.21
N GLU A 63 -9.74 -13.40 14.99
CA GLU A 63 -10.49 -12.12 14.97
C GLU A 63 -10.20 -11.25 13.74
N LEU A 64 -9.02 -11.36 13.13
CA LEU A 64 -8.70 -10.66 11.89
C LEU A 64 -9.23 -11.40 10.64
N LYS A 65 -9.53 -12.70 10.75
CA LYS A 65 -10.08 -13.48 9.64
C LYS A 65 -11.38 -12.84 9.15
N GLY A 66 -11.43 -12.54 7.84
CA GLY A 66 -12.59 -11.91 7.20
C GLY A 66 -12.68 -10.38 7.34
N LYS A 67 -11.85 -9.74 8.18
CA LYS A 67 -11.82 -8.28 8.25
C LYS A 67 -11.06 -7.71 7.05
N SER A 68 -11.72 -6.82 6.32
CA SER A 68 -11.09 -6.05 5.24
C SER A 68 -10.89 -4.60 5.70
N PHE A 69 -9.64 -4.12 5.66
CA PHE A 69 -9.29 -2.76 6.09
C PHE A 69 -9.22 -1.78 4.92
N GLY A 70 -9.76 -2.19 3.78
CA GLY A 70 -9.77 -1.44 2.54
C GLY A 70 -9.22 -2.28 1.40
N ALA A 71 -9.99 -2.39 0.33
CA ALA A 71 -9.46 -2.69 -0.99
C ALA A 71 -9.27 -1.36 -1.72
N ARG A 72 -8.22 -1.21 -2.53
CA ARG A 72 -8.37 -0.31 -3.69
C ARG A 72 -9.52 -0.94 -4.49
N PRO A 73 -10.65 -0.25 -4.71
CA PRO A 73 -11.67 -0.78 -5.61
C PRO A 73 -10.97 -1.13 -6.91
N LYS A 74 -11.01 -2.40 -7.27
CA LYS A 74 -10.34 -2.87 -8.48
C LYS A 74 -11.21 -2.34 -9.62
N LYS A 75 -10.79 -1.21 -10.20
CA LYS A 75 -11.45 -0.63 -11.37
C LYS A 75 -11.69 -1.70 -12.41
N ALA A 76 -12.87 -1.70 -13.01
CA ALA A 76 -13.20 -2.59 -14.10
C ALA A 76 -12.23 -2.36 -15.27
N LYS A 77 -12.02 -3.38 -16.11
CA LYS A 77 -11.07 -3.27 -17.23
C LYS A 77 -11.43 -2.11 -18.18
N TRP A 78 -12.73 -1.86 -18.35
CA TRP A 78 -13.22 -0.77 -19.20
C TRP A 78 -12.93 0.61 -18.58
N GLU A 79 -13.08 0.78 -17.27
CA GLU A 79 -12.77 2.04 -16.57
C GLU A 79 -11.30 2.42 -16.76
N ARG A 80 -10.39 1.44 -16.62
CA ARG A 80 -8.96 1.67 -16.86
C ARG A 80 -8.67 2.12 -18.30
N ARG A 81 -9.30 1.47 -19.29
CA ARG A 81 -9.12 1.85 -20.70
C ARG A 81 -9.58 3.27 -20.99
N ILE A 82 -10.68 3.72 -20.39
CA ILE A 82 -11.16 5.10 -20.53
C ILE A 82 -10.14 6.06 -19.93
N GLU A 83 -9.62 5.78 -18.74
CA GLU A 83 -8.60 6.61 -18.09
C GLU A 83 -7.32 6.72 -18.91
N ASP A 84 -6.84 5.60 -19.46
CA ASP A 84 -5.66 5.58 -20.31
C ASP A 84 -5.87 6.42 -21.58
N MET A 85 -7.05 6.29 -22.22
CA MET A 85 -7.40 7.10 -23.39
C MET A 85 -7.50 8.59 -23.08
N VAL A 86 -8.09 8.94 -21.93
CA VAL A 86 -8.21 10.34 -21.49
C VAL A 86 -6.83 10.92 -21.19
N ALA A 87 -5.95 10.17 -20.52
CA ALA A 87 -4.58 10.59 -20.24
C ALA A 87 -3.82 10.89 -21.55
N LEU A 88 -3.88 9.99 -22.54
CA LEU A 88 -3.24 10.20 -23.84
C LEU A 88 -3.75 11.47 -24.55
N LYS A 89 -5.06 11.74 -24.49
CA LYS A 89 -5.64 12.96 -25.06
C LYS A 89 -5.16 14.22 -24.35
N ILE A 90 -5.07 14.18 -23.03
CA ILE A 90 -4.56 15.30 -22.22
C ILE A 90 -3.10 15.58 -22.55
N ASP A 91 -2.26 14.54 -22.67
CA ASP A 91 -0.84 14.71 -22.98
C ASP A 91 -0.63 15.26 -24.40
N ALA A 92 -1.40 14.77 -25.38
CA ALA A 92 -1.39 15.32 -26.74
C ALA A 92 -1.81 16.80 -26.75
N LEU A 93 -2.82 17.18 -25.96
CA LEU A 93 -3.24 18.58 -25.85
C LEU A 93 -2.16 19.45 -25.22
N ARG A 94 -1.50 18.97 -24.16
CA ARG A 94 -0.37 19.65 -23.51
C ARG A 94 0.77 19.90 -24.47
N GLU A 95 1.11 18.91 -25.30
CA GLU A 95 2.16 19.06 -26.31
C GLU A 95 1.80 20.12 -27.36
N ARG A 96 0.55 20.15 -27.82
CA ARG A 96 0.08 21.18 -28.76
C ARG A 96 0.14 22.57 -28.16
N ILE A 97 -0.31 22.74 -26.91
CA ILE A 97 -0.23 24.01 -26.19
C ILE A 97 1.23 24.45 -26.04
N ALA A 98 2.12 23.53 -25.66
CA ALA A 98 3.55 23.83 -25.52
C ALA A 98 4.17 24.32 -26.85
N LYS A 99 3.81 23.71 -27.99
CA LYS A 99 4.26 24.15 -29.32
C LYS A 99 3.77 25.54 -29.66
N VAL A 100 2.50 25.86 -29.39
CA VAL A 100 1.95 27.21 -29.63
C VAL A 100 2.67 28.25 -28.77
N ILE A 101 2.86 27.97 -27.48
CA ILE A 101 3.59 28.89 -26.59
C ILE A 101 5.03 29.09 -27.08
N ALA A 102 5.71 28.03 -27.52
CA ALA A 102 7.06 28.13 -28.06
C ALA A 102 7.11 28.99 -29.33
N TYR A 103 6.16 28.79 -30.24
CA TYR A 103 6.04 29.58 -31.47
C TYR A 103 5.83 31.07 -31.18
N GLU A 104 4.89 31.41 -30.29
CA GLU A 104 4.62 32.80 -29.91
C GLU A 104 5.84 33.47 -29.26
N ARG A 105 6.63 32.73 -28.46
CA ARG A 105 7.88 33.26 -27.88
C ARG A 105 8.93 33.58 -28.94
N VAL A 106 9.10 32.71 -29.94
CA VAL A 106 10.04 32.96 -31.05
C VAL A 106 9.58 34.16 -31.87
N ARG A 107 8.28 34.24 -32.18
CA ARG A 107 7.69 35.35 -32.92
C ARG A 107 7.83 36.69 -32.19
N ALA A 108 7.63 36.73 -30.88
CA ALA A 108 7.78 37.94 -30.07
C ALA A 108 9.25 38.39 -29.88
N SER A 109 10.21 37.52 -30.20
CA SER A 109 11.65 37.80 -30.12
C SER A 109 12.29 38.13 -31.48
N SER A 110 11.51 38.12 -32.56
CA SER A 110 11.90 38.44 -33.93
C SER A 110 11.38 39.82 -34.32
#